data_AF-A0A8T6BHL3-F1
#
_entry.id   AF-A0A8T6BHL3-F1
#
_cell.length_a   1.000
_cell.length_b   1.000
_cell.length_c   1.000
_cell.angle_alpha   90.00
_cell.angle_beta   90.00
_cell.angle_gamma   90.00
#
_symmetry.space_group_name_H-M   'P 1'
#
loop_
_entity.id
_entity.type
_entity.pdbx_description
1 polymer ?
#
loop_
_entity_poly.entity_id
_entity_poly.type
_entity_poly.pdbx_seq_one_letter_code
_entity_poly.pdbx_strand_id
1 'polypeptide(L)'
;SLDIEQVATGEHWYGQQAVEKGLVDEINTSDEVILSLMEGREVVNVRYMQRKRLIDRFTGSAAESADRLLLRWWQRGQKPLM
;
A
#
# COMPACT_ATOMS: atom_id res chain seq x y z
N SER A 1 -27.90 23.64 16.33
CA SER A 1 -27.04 24.76 15.93
C SER A 1 -25.88 24.80 16.89
N LEU A 2 -24.64 24.68 16.40
CA LEU A 2 -23.42 24.69 17.22
C LEU A 2 -23.17 26.10 17.75
N ASP A 3 -22.91 26.22 19.06
CA ASP A 3 -22.46 27.48 19.67
C ASP A 3 -20.95 27.62 19.46
N ILE A 4 -20.57 28.43 18.47
CA ILE A 4 -19.18 28.61 18.05
C ILE A 4 -18.37 29.36 19.11
N GLU A 5 -18.96 30.33 19.81
CA GLU A 5 -18.26 31.15 20.80
C GLU A 5 -17.83 30.29 22.00
N GLN A 6 -18.64 29.30 22.38
CA GLN A 6 -18.33 28.40 23.49
C GLN A 6 -17.19 27.41 23.18
N VAL A 7 -16.97 27.05 21.92
CA VAL A 7 -16.05 25.97 21.53
C VAL A 7 -14.75 26.47 20.90
N ALA A 8 -14.73 27.69 20.36
CA ALA A 8 -13.58 28.30 19.68
C ALA A 8 -12.59 29.01 20.65
N THR A 9 -12.38 28.45 21.84
CA THR A 9 -11.52 29.02 22.90
C THR A 9 -10.03 28.68 22.72
N GLY A 10 -9.69 27.79 21.80
CA GLY A 10 -8.33 27.25 21.62
C GLY A 10 -8.00 26.07 22.56
N GLU A 11 -8.97 25.63 23.36
CA GLU A 11 -8.87 24.44 24.19
C GLU A 11 -9.03 23.15 23.37
N HIS A 12 -8.60 22.03 23.94
CA HIS A 12 -8.83 20.71 23.36
C HIS A 12 -10.07 20.07 23.98
N TRP A 13 -10.85 19.39 23.14
CA TRP A 13 -12.03 18.63 23.56
C TRP A 13 -11.75 17.15 23.35
N TYR A 14 -11.96 16.33 24.38
CA TYR A 14 -11.97 14.88 24.24
C TYR A 14 -13.20 14.44 23.44
N GLY A 15 -13.12 13.27 22.79
CA GLY A 15 -14.19 12.78 21.90
C GLY A 15 -15.59 12.85 22.51
N GLN A 16 -15.74 12.43 23.77
CA GLN A 16 -17.03 12.48 24.47
C GLN A 16 -17.57 13.91 24.61
N GLN A 17 -16.70 14.86 24.97
CA GLN A 17 -17.06 16.27 25.08
C GLN A 17 -17.39 16.87 23.71
N ALA A 18 -16.69 16.43 22.66
CA ALA A 18 -16.93 16.88 21.31
C ALA A 18 -18.31 16.46 20.79
N VAL A 19 -18.76 15.22 21.10
CA VAL A 19 -20.12 14.76 20.79
C VAL A 19 -21.15 15.58 21.55
N GLU A 20 -20.97 15.76 22.86
CA GLU A 20 -21.90 16.53 23.71
C GLU A 20 -22.05 17.99 23.24
N LYS A 21 -20.97 18.58 22.73
CA LYS A 21 -20.94 19.95 22.21
C LYS A 21 -21.38 20.04 20.74
N GLY A 22 -21.63 18.91 20.06
CA GLY A 22 -22.01 18.88 18.65
C GLY A 22 -20.87 19.29 17.70
N LEU A 23 -19.62 19.08 18.11
CA LEU A 23 -18.42 19.31 17.30
C LEU A 23 -18.15 18.14 16.32
N VAL A 24 -18.64 16.94 16.65
CA VAL A 24 -18.54 15.73 15.84
C VAL A 24 -19.87 14.98 15.93
N ASP A 25 -20.18 14.19 14.90
CA ASP A 25 -21.45 13.44 14.85
C ASP A 25 -21.43 12.22 15.79
N GLU A 26 -20.33 11.47 15.82
CA GLU A 26 -20.17 10.26 16.63
C GLU A 26 -18.70 9.94 16.96
N ILE A 27 -18.49 9.05 17.94
CA ILE A 27 -17.18 8.47 18.27
C ILE A 27 -17.18 7.04 17.77
N ASN A 28 -16.24 6.72 16.88
CA ASN A 28 -16.13 5.40 16.31
C ASN A 28 -14.67 5.08 15.91
N THR A 29 -14.37 3.82 15.64
CA THR A 29 -13.08 3.40 15.07
C THR A 29 -13.10 3.52 13.55
N SER A 30 -11.92 3.67 12.94
CA SER A 30 -11.81 3.71 11.47
C SER A 30 -12.38 2.46 10.81
N ASP A 31 -12.21 1.31 11.47
CA ASP A 31 -12.58 0.01 10.93
C ASP A 31 -14.09 -0.17 10.94
N GLU A 32 -14.77 0.22 12.03
CA GLU A 32 -16.23 0.19 12.15
C GLU A 32 -16.90 1.13 11.14
N VAL A 33 -16.36 2.33 10.93
CA VAL A 33 -16.87 3.27 9.92
C VAL A 33 -16.73 2.71 8.51
N ILE A 34 -15.59 2.10 8.19
CA ILE A 34 -15.41 1.49 6.88
C ILE A 34 -16.40 0.33 6.72
N LEU A 35 -16.46 -0.60 7.67
CA LEU A 35 -17.33 -1.78 7.64
C LEU A 35 -18.81 -1.40 7.48
N SER A 36 -19.30 -0.39 8.19
CA SER A 36 -20.69 0.08 8.08
C SER A 36 -20.99 0.66 6.69
N LEU A 37 -20.01 1.35 6.09
CA LEU A 37 -20.14 1.88 4.73
C LEU A 37 -20.03 0.80 3.64
N MET A 38 -19.43 -0.36 3.92
CA MET A 38 -19.37 -1.46 2.95
C MET A 38 -20.75 -2.05 2.65
N GLU A 39 -21.71 -1.95 3.57
CA GLU A 39 -23.06 -2.42 3.35
C GLU A 39 -23.75 -1.58 2.26
N GLY A 40 -24.10 -2.22 1.14
CA GLY A 40 -24.73 -1.55 0.00
C GLY A 40 -23.80 -0.73 -0.89
N ARG A 41 -22.47 -0.85 -0.73
CA ARG A 41 -21.48 -0.16 -1.58
C ARG A 41 -20.45 -1.14 -2.15
N GLU A 42 -19.96 -0.85 -3.35
CA GLU A 42 -18.84 -1.58 -3.93
C GLU A 42 -17.52 -1.06 -3.34
N VAL A 43 -16.69 -1.99 -2.85
CA VAL A 43 -15.42 -1.67 -2.19
C VAL A 43 -14.26 -2.06 -3.11
N VAL A 44 -13.47 -1.07 -3.53
CA VAL A 44 -12.37 -1.27 -4.47
C VAL A 44 -11.02 -1.08 -3.76
N ASN A 45 -10.12 -2.04 -3.91
CA ASN A 45 -8.74 -1.91 -3.43
C ASN A 45 -7.88 -1.18 -4.47
N VAL A 46 -7.34 -0.02 -4.10
CA VAL A 46 -6.41 0.74 -4.94
C VAL A 46 -5.01 0.60 -4.37
N ARG A 47 -4.07 0.16 -5.19
CA ARG A 47 -2.65 0.05 -4.83
C ARG A 47 -1.80 0.84 -5.80
N TYR A 48 -0.87 1.62 -5.27
CA TYR A 48 0.18 2.23 -6.07
C TYR A 48 1.15 1.16 -6.59
N MET A 49 1.34 1.10 -7.90
CA MET A 49 2.28 0.20 -8.55
C MET A 49 3.40 1.01 -9.20
N GLN A 50 4.62 0.86 -8.69
CA GLN A 50 5.79 1.45 -9.32
C GLN A 50 6.06 0.77 -10.67
N ARG A 51 6.12 1.57 -11.74
CA ARG A 51 6.42 1.08 -13.09
C ARG A 51 7.86 0.58 -13.14
N LYS A 52 8.04 -0.74 -13.19
CA LYS A 52 9.33 -1.35 -13.53
C LYS A 52 9.67 -1.01 -14.98
N ARG A 53 10.92 -0.65 -15.29
CA ARG A 53 11.30 -0.41 -16.68
C ARG A 53 11.24 -1.75 -17.39
N LEU A 54 10.67 -1.78 -18.60
CA LEU A 54 10.59 -3.01 -19.39
C LEU A 54 11.98 -3.65 -19.54
N ILE A 55 13.01 -2.81 -19.69
CA ILE A 55 14.40 -3.25 -19.78
C ILE A 55 14.84 -4.05 -18.55
N ASP A 56 14.41 -3.69 -17.34
CA ASP A 56 14.77 -4.41 -16.10
C ASP A 56 14.16 -5.83 -16.06
N ARG A 57 13.02 -6.03 -16.74
CA ARG A 57 12.42 -7.37 -16.90
C ARG A 57 13.12 -8.20 -17.96
N PHE A 58 13.61 -7.58 -19.04
CA PHE A 58 14.27 -8.29 -20.14
C PHE A 58 15.75 -8.61 -19.85
N THR A 59 16.48 -7.71 -19.20
CA THR A 59 17.91 -7.89 -18.89
C THR A 59 18.14 -8.96 -17.82
N GLY A 60 17.28 -9.02 -16.80
CA GLY A 60 17.37 -10.04 -15.74
C GLY A 60 17.33 -11.47 -16.30
N SER A 61 16.35 -11.77 -17.15
CA SER A 61 16.24 -13.09 -17.78
C SER A 61 17.30 -13.37 -18.84
N ALA A 62 17.78 -12.33 -19.53
CA ALA A 62 18.79 -12.46 -20.58
C ALA A 62 20.18 -12.77 -20.01
N ALA A 63 20.56 -12.12 -18.90
CA ALA A 63 21.83 -12.36 -18.21
C ALA A 63 21.91 -13.80 -17.69
N GLU A 64 20.86 -14.29 -17.01
CA GLU A 64 20.82 -15.67 -16.52
C GLU A 64 20.90 -16.71 -17.66
N SER A 65 20.29 -16.39 -18.81
CA SER A 65 20.35 -17.25 -19.99
C SER A 65 21.75 -17.27 -20.61
N ALA A 66 22.42 -16.12 -20.67
CA ALA A 66 23.79 -16.01 -21.15
C ALA A 66 24.78 -16.75 -20.23
N ASP A 67 24.67 -16.59 -18.92
CA ASP A 67 25.51 -17.30 -17.94
C ASP A 67 25.37 -18.82 -18.07
N ARG A 68 24.14 -19.33 -18.24
CA ARG A 68 23.89 -20.75 -18.48
C ARG A 68 24.54 -21.25 -19.77
N LEU A 69 24.58 -20.44 -20.83
CA LEU A 69 25.23 -20.82 -22.08
C LEU A 69 26.75 -20.81 -21.97
N LEU A 70 27.31 -19.80 -21.29
CA LEU A 70 28.75 -19.68 -21.03
C LEU A 70 29.26 -20.84 -20.16
N LEU A 71 28.53 -21.18 -19.08
CA LEU A 71 28.85 -22.33 -18.22
C LEU A 71 28.81 -23.65 -19.02
N ARG A 72 27.82 -23.82 -19.91
CA ARG A 72 27.73 -25.01 -20.78
C ARG A 72 28.83 -25.07 -21.84
N TRP A 73 29.40 -23.95 -22.28
CA TRP A 73 30.57 -23.94 -23.15
C TRP A 73 31.85 -24.24 -22.38
N TRP A 74 32.02 -23.67 -21.20
CA TRP A 74 33.15 -23.94 -20.32
C TRP A 74 33.23 -25.42 -19.92
N GLN A 75 32.11 -26.02 -19.52
CA GLN A 75 32.02 -27.46 -19.21
C GLN A 75 32.36 -28.36 -20.41
N ARG A 76 32.09 -27.90 -21.64
CA ARG A 76 32.46 -28.65 -22.85
C ARG A 76 33.94 -28.56 -23.18
N GLY A 77 34.59 -27.44 -22.87
CA GLY A 77 36.03 -27.24 -23.03
C GLY A 77 36.89 -27.96 -21.99
N GLN A 78 36.31 -28.30 -20.83
CA GLN A 78 36.99 -29.03 -19.75
C GLN A 78 36.82 -30.56 -19.81
N LYS A 79 36.29 -31.16 -20.89
CA LYS A 79 36.39 -32.62 -21.02
C LYS A 79 37.86 -33.00 -21.23
N PRO A 80 38.52 -33.68 -20.26
CA PRO A 80 39.86 -34.20 -20.50
C PRO A 80 39.72 -35.33 -21.52
N LEU A 81 40.43 -35.22 -22.63
CA LEU A 81 40.74 -36.39 -23.45
C LEU A 81 41.79 -37.15 -22.63
N MET A 82 41.35 -38.23 -21.97
CA MET A 82 42.13 -39.17 -21.12
C MET A 82 43.40 -38.63 -20.46
#